data_AF-A0A1C6FKU0-F1
#
_entry.id   AF-A0A1C6FKU0-F1
#
_cell.length_a   1.000
_cell.length_b   1.000
_cell.length_c   1.000
_cell.angle_alpha   90.00
_cell.angle_beta   90.00
_cell.angle_gamma   90.00
#
_symmetry.space_group_name_H-M   'P 1'
#
loop_
_entity.id
_entity.type
_entity.pdbx_description
1 polymer ?
#
loop_
_entity_poly.entity_id
_entity_poly.type
_entity_poly.pdbx_seq_one_letter_code
_entity_poly.pdbx_strand_id
1 'polypeptide(L)' 'MEDKLFWAAIALLALVILWAAWRYWRFYQREHFACPQCGHRWKPPLGQMVFSVNAVEGKVLRCPHCGEKVYVESVKDR' A
#
# COMPACT_ATOMS: atom_id res chain seq x y z
N MET A 1 20.26 -12.58 29.44
CA MET A 1 19.37 -11.40 29.33
C MET A 1 19.21 -11.00 27.88
N GLU A 2 20.27 -11.10 27.07
CA GLU A 2 20.28 -10.93 25.62
C GLU A 2 19.28 -11.80 24.85
N ASP A 3 19.12 -13.08 25.20
CA ASP A 3 18.21 -13.98 24.46
C ASP A 3 16.75 -13.52 24.50
N LYS A 4 16.28 -13.02 25.65
CA LYS A 4 14.91 -12.53 25.81
C LYS A 4 14.67 -11.25 25.01
N LEU A 5 15.68 -10.38 24.94
CA LEU A 5 15.62 -9.15 24.15
C LEU A 5 15.59 -9.46 22.65
N PHE A 6 16.39 -10.44 22.21
CA PHE A 6 16.43 -10.90 20.82
C PHE A 6 15.08 -11.50 20.37
N TRP A 7 14.51 -12.42 21.16
CA TRP A 7 13.19 -13.00 20.86
C TRP A 7 12.07 -11.95 20.90
N ALA A 8 12.13 -11.00 21.84
CA ALA A 8 11.18 -9.89 21.88
C ALA A 8 11.26 -9.01 20.62
N ALA A 9 12.48 -8.72 20.14
CA ALA A 9 12.68 -7.96 18.90
C ALA A 9 12.15 -8.71 17.67
N ILE A 10 12.37 -10.03 17.57
CA ILE A 10 11.82 -10.87 16.49
C ILE A 10 10.28 -10.86 16.54
N ALA A 11 9.70 -11.06 17.72
CA ALA A 11 8.25 -11.06 17.88
C ALA A 11 7.64 -9.71 17.47
N LEU A 12 8.26 -8.60 17.88
CA LEU A 12 7.83 -7.26 17.47
C LEU A 12 7.93 -7.07 15.95
N LEU A 13 9.04 -7.47 15.33
CA LEU A 13 9.23 -7.40 13.89
C LEU A 13 8.17 -8.23 13.14
N ALA A 14 7.89 -9.45 13.60
CA ALA A 14 6.87 -10.32 13.03
C ALA A 14 5.47 -9.69 13.12
N LEU A 15 5.12 -9.08 14.26
CA LEU A 15 3.85 -8.38 14.43
C LEU A 15 3.70 -7.19 13.46
N VAL A 16 4.75 -6.40 13.27
CA VAL A 16 4.73 -5.28 12.29
C VAL A 16 4.53 -5.80 10.87
N ILE A 17 5.22 -6.88 10.48
CA ILE A 17 5.07 -7.49 9.16
C ILE A 17 3.65 -8.03 8.95
N LEU A 18 3.10 -8.74 9.94
CA LEU A 18 1.73 -9.26 9.88
C LEU A 18 0.69 -8.14 9.77
N TRP A 19 0.87 -7.06 10.53
CA TRP A 19 -0.02 -5.90 10.44
C TRP A 19 0.05 -5.21 9.07
N ALA A 20 1.26 -5.03 8.52
CA ALA A 20 1.43 -4.48 7.19
C ALA A 20 0.77 -5.38 6.12
N ALA A 21 0.99 -6.69 6.18
CA ALA A 21 0.37 -7.66 5.28
C ALA A 21 -1.17 -7.61 5.37
N TRP A 22 -1.73 -7.54 6.57
CA TRP A 22 -3.17 -7.41 6.79
C TRP A 22 -3.73 -6.10 6.18
N ARG A 23 -3.02 -4.98 6.35
CA ARG A 23 -3.40 -3.69 5.76
C ARG A 23 -3.44 -3.76 4.24
N TYR A 24 -2.40 -4.34 3.61
CA TYR A 24 -2.38 -4.53 2.17
C TYR A 24 -3.50 -5.44 1.70
N TRP A 25 -3.70 -6.57 2.38
CA TRP A 25 -4.78 -7.51 2.05
C TRP A 25 -6.15 -6.85 2.09
N ARG A 26 -6.43 -6.05 3.13
CA ARG A 26 -7.66 -5.28 3.26
C ARG A 26 -7.85 -4.28 2.11
N PHE A 27 -6.78 -3.57 1.72
CA PHE A 27 -6.80 -2.66 0.57
C PHE A 27 -7.18 -3.41 -0.71
N TYR A 28 -6.49 -4.51 -1.05
CA TYR A 28 -6.79 -5.26 -2.28
C TYR A 28 -8.20 -5.83 -2.34
N GLN A 29 -8.83 -6.11 -1.19
CA GLN A 29 -10.20 -6.60 -1.16
C GLN A 29 -11.27 -5.51 -1.24
N ARG A 30 -10.97 -4.28 -0.80
CA ARG A 30 -12.01 -3.27 -0.55
C ARG A 30 -11.74 -1.92 -1.17
N GLU A 31 -10.61 -1.71 -1.80
CA GLU A 31 -10.19 -0.40 -2.28
C GLU A 31 -9.47 -0.51 -3.63
N HIS A 32 -9.60 0.53 -4.44
CA HIS A 32 -8.92 0.71 -5.72
C HIS A 32 -8.44 2.16 -5.86
N PHE A 33 -7.50 2.40 -6.78
CA PHE A 33 -7.19 3.77 -7.21
C PHE A 33 -7.96 4.09 -8.49
N ALA A 34 -8.38 5.35 -8.62
CA ALA A 34 -8.99 5.88 -9.83
C ALA A 34 -8.12 7.02 -10.37
N CYS A 35 -7.86 7.01 -11.68
CA CYS A 35 -7.05 8.06 -12.30
C CYS A 35 -7.90 9.33 -12.43
N PRO A 36 -7.46 10.49 -11.92
CA PRO A 36 -8.22 11.73 -12.08
C PRO A 36 -8.23 12.24 -13.53
N GLN A 37 -7.30 11.79 -14.38
CA GLN A 37 -7.18 12.24 -15.77
C GLN A 37 -8.02 11.42 -16.74
N CYS A 38 -8.02 10.08 -16.61
CA CYS A 38 -8.71 9.18 -17.55
C CYS A 38 -9.81 8.32 -16.91
N GLY A 39 -10.01 8.39 -15.60
CA GLY A 39 -11.01 7.60 -14.88
C GLY A 39 -10.70 6.11 -14.73
N HIS A 40 -9.57 5.63 -15.27
CA HIS A 40 -9.19 4.22 -15.17
C HIS A 40 -9.03 3.79 -13.71
N ARG A 41 -9.61 2.64 -13.36
CA ARG A 41 -9.55 2.06 -12.01
C ARG A 41 -8.58 0.90 -11.99
N TRP A 42 -7.63 0.90 -11.06
CA TRP A 42 -6.67 -0.20 -10.93
C TRP A 42 -6.24 -0.44 -9.49
N LYS A 43 -5.71 -1.65 -9.26
CA LYS A 43 -5.04 -2.04 -8.02
C LYS A 43 -3.56 -2.26 -8.37
N PRO A 44 -2.65 -1.34 -7.99
CA PRO A 44 -1.22 -1.45 -8.30
C PRO A 44 -0.64 -2.70 -7.64
N PRO A 45 0.41 -3.32 -8.20
CA PRO A 45 1.10 -4.43 -7.56
C PRO A 45 1.79 -3.98 -6.27
N LEU A 46 2.01 -4.93 -5.35
CA LEU A 46 2.56 -4.69 -4.01
C LEU A 46 3.90 -3.93 -4.05
N GLY A 47 4.79 -4.29 -4.98
CA GLY A 47 6.06 -3.58 -5.17
C GLY A 47 5.86 -2.10 -5.48
N GLN A 48 4.93 -1.77 -6.38
CA GLN A 48 4.64 -0.37 -6.71
C GLN A 48 4.07 0.38 -5.51
N MET A 49 3.28 -0.27 -4.65
CA MET A 49 2.76 0.31 -3.41
C MET A 49 3.84 0.56 -2.36
N VAL A 50 4.79 -0.36 -2.21
CA VAL A 50 5.89 -0.26 -1.23
C VAL A 50 6.91 0.79 -1.66
N PHE A 51 7.23 0.85 -2.96
CA PHE A 51 8.24 1.77 -3.51
C PHE A 51 7.67 3.11 -4.03
N SER A 52 6.35 3.30 -4.00
CA SER A 52 5.74 4.60 -4.33
C SER A 52 6.05 5.65 -3.27
N VAL A 53 6.16 6.90 -3.70
CA VAL A 53 6.19 8.04 -2.77
C VAL A 53 4.86 8.12 -2.04
N ASN A 54 4.91 7.97 -0.72
CA ASN A 54 3.77 8.22 0.17
C ASN A 54 3.56 9.73 0.27
N ALA A 55 2.35 10.20 -0.03
CA ALA A 55 2.00 11.61 0.04
C ALA A 55 0.75 11.77 0.89
N VAL A 56 0.92 12.20 2.15
CA VAL A 56 -0.16 12.46 3.13
C VAL A 56 -1.20 11.33 3.20
N GLU A 57 -2.33 11.47 2.49
CA GLU A 57 -3.45 10.52 2.46
C GLU A 57 -3.43 9.57 1.24
N GLY A 58 -2.58 9.85 0.25
CA GLY A 58 -2.51 9.14 -1.02
C GLY A 58 -1.09 8.74 -1.45
N LYS A 59 -0.97 8.39 -2.73
CA LYS A 59 0.28 7.96 -3.36
C LYS A 59 0.43 8.61 -4.72
N VAL A 60 1.67 8.90 -5.10
CA VAL A 60 1.97 9.33 -6.47
C VAL A 60 2.29 8.09 -7.30
N LEU A 61 1.37 7.72 -8.20
CA LEU A 61 1.45 6.52 -9.03
C LEU A 61 1.39 6.89 -10.51
N ARG A 62 2.02 6.06 -11.34
CA ARG A 62 1.86 6.13 -12.80
C ARG A 62 0.61 5.36 -13.20
N CYS A 63 -0.33 6.01 -13.88
CA CYS A 63 -1.53 5.35 -14.38
C CYS A 63 -1.14 4.31 -15.45
N PRO A 64 -1.60 3.05 -15.35
CA PRO A 64 -1.27 2.02 -16.34
C PRO A 64 -1.97 2.23 -17.69
N HIS A 65 -3.03 3.06 -17.73
CA HIS A 65 -3.80 3.31 -18.94
C HIS A 65 -3.30 4.54 -19.72
N CYS A 66 -3.24 5.72 -19.09
CA CYS A 66 -2.77 6.94 -19.77
C CYS A 66 -1.27 7.22 -19.60
N GLY A 67 -0.57 6.50 -18.72
CA GLY A 67 0.87 6.69 -18.50
C GLY A 67 1.25 7.93 -17.68
N GLU A 68 0.30 8.76 -17.28
CA GLU A 68 0.55 9.99 -16.52
C GLU A 68 0.90 9.70 -15.06
N LYS A 69 1.79 10.51 -14.47
CA LYS A 69 2.15 10.41 -13.04
C LYS A 69 1.20 11.29 -12.23
N VAL A 70 0.32 10.65 -11.47
CA VAL A 70 -0.79 11.31 -10.77
C VAL A 70 -0.76 11.03 -9.27
N TYR A 71 -1.14 12.02 -8.48
CA TYR A 71 -1.52 11.80 -7.09
C TYR A 71 -2.89 11.11 -7.06
N VAL A 72 -2.98 10.00 -6.33
CA VAL A 72 -4.20 9.21 -6.20
C VAL A 72 -4.45 8.81 -4.76
N GLU A 73 -5.72 8.83 -4.38
CA GLU A 73 -6.21 8.36 -3.09
C GLU A 73 -7.00 7.07 -3.26
N SER A 74 -6.97 6.23 -2.23
CA SER A 74 -7.67 4.95 -2.25
C SER A 74 -9.18 5.17 -2.14
N VAL A 75 -9.92 4.69 -3.13
CA VAL A 75 -11.38 4.73 -3.20
C VAL A 75 -11.93 3.38 -2.78
N LYS A 76 -12.94 3.36 -1.89
CA LYS A 76 -13.60 2.12 -1.48
C LYS A 76 -14.38 1.49 -2.64
N ASP A 77 -14.20 0.19 -2.83
CA ASP A 77 -15.08 -0.67 -3.61
C ASP A 77 -16.46 -0.64 -2.93
N ARG A 78 -17.45 -0.02 -3.58
CA ARG A 78 -18.82 0.11 -3.06
C ARG A 78 -19.62 -1.15 -3.35
#